data_AF-A0A947NMT3-F1
#
_entry.id   AF-A0A947NMT3-F1
#
_cell.length_a   1.000
_cell.length_b   1.000
_cell.length_c   1.000
_cell.angle_alpha   90.00
_cell.angle_beta   90.00
_cell.angle_gamma   90.00
#
_symmetry.space_group_name_H-M   'P 1'
#
loop_
_entity.id
_entity.type
_entity.pdbx_description
1 polymer ?
#
loop_
_entity_poly.entity_id
_entity_poly.type
_entity_poly.pdbx_seq_one_letter_code
_entity_poly.pdbx_strand_id
1 'polypeptide(L)'
;MAAPSHVSNAIYDLLSKQCPAMWLGFPIGTGVVYWVDSANGNDGNNGKRPDEAFATITFALTQCVDNNNDYIMVIEDWQEAATITVNVDRVHIIGLANYLRPNTNNPFVGLNSVTNDFPIFTVGSLGAYCEIAGFMIGGGANHAGIENPAGTPSSLHIHDNVFGHSFSGNTPQDGIFIDINATNIRIENNVFLGTPHGKGVITRDGIRWATGGDPLNGNIENNQFKALPGVAINFVSSAADTGGISLLRNTFNILDTADGEAITLGATLAGMLVDQNHAMYGNAQVGYGQNPYRDLNAPNNDWGVNYRGNTVIEPVIV
;
A
#
# COMPACT_ATOMS: atom_id res chain seq x y z
N MET A 1 17.22 -35.75 13.57
CA MET A 1 15.86 -35.19 13.66
C MET A 1 14.94 -36.12 12.90
N ALA A 2 13.93 -36.69 13.55
CA ALA A 2 12.95 -37.54 12.87
C ALA A 2 12.06 -36.66 12.01
N ALA A 3 11.87 -37.03 10.73
CA ALA A 3 10.93 -36.35 9.86
C ALA A 3 9.53 -36.41 10.49
N PRO A 4 8.79 -35.28 10.57
CA PRO A 4 7.45 -35.27 11.12
C PRO A 4 6.57 -36.28 10.37
N SER A 5 5.87 -37.13 11.12
CA SER A 5 5.12 -38.27 10.60
C SER A 5 3.96 -37.82 9.70
N HIS A 6 3.82 -38.46 8.54
CA HIS A 6 2.76 -38.32 7.52
C HIS A 6 1.29 -38.35 8.01
N VAL A 7 1.06 -38.56 9.31
CA VAL A 7 -0.26 -38.56 9.94
C VAL A 7 -0.91 -37.16 9.88
N SER A 8 -0.13 -36.06 9.88
CA SER A 8 -0.71 -34.72 9.72
C SER A 8 -1.32 -34.51 8.33
N ASN A 9 -0.68 -35.03 7.28
CA ASN A 9 -1.09 -34.78 5.89
C ASN A 9 -2.32 -35.60 5.49
N ALA A 10 -2.42 -36.84 5.96
CA ALA A 10 -3.60 -37.67 5.71
C ALA A 10 -4.84 -37.14 6.44
N ILE A 11 -4.69 -36.61 7.66
CA ILE A 11 -5.79 -35.98 8.39
C ILE A 11 -6.19 -34.66 7.71
N TYR A 12 -5.22 -33.87 7.26
CA TYR A 12 -5.48 -32.64 6.51
C TYR A 12 -6.21 -32.89 5.18
N ASP A 13 -5.77 -33.89 4.41
CA ASP A 13 -6.43 -34.30 3.15
C ASP A 13 -7.82 -34.89 3.38
N LEU A 14 -8.00 -35.61 4.49
CA LEU A 14 -9.30 -36.15 4.87
C LEU A 14 -10.25 -35.03 5.29
N LEU A 15 -9.78 -34.07 6.08
CA LEU A 15 -10.57 -32.92 6.52
C LEU A 15 -10.89 -31.98 5.36
N SER A 16 -9.96 -31.74 4.42
CA SER A 16 -10.20 -30.92 3.23
C SER A 16 -11.19 -31.57 2.26
N LYS A 17 -11.17 -32.90 2.12
CA LYS A 17 -12.12 -33.66 1.29
C LYS A 17 -13.50 -33.82 1.93
N GLN A 18 -13.55 -34.07 3.23
CA GLN A 18 -14.82 -34.33 3.94
C GLN A 18 -15.54 -33.04 4.32
N CYS A 19 -14.79 -31.96 4.52
CA CYS A 19 -15.32 -30.68 4.96
C CYS A 19 -14.70 -29.54 4.15
N PRO A 20 -14.98 -29.43 2.83
CA PRO A 20 -14.44 -28.34 2.00
C PRO A 20 -14.82 -26.94 2.51
N ALA A 21 -15.86 -26.84 3.34
CA ALA A 21 -16.29 -25.61 4.02
C ALA A 21 -15.74 -25.44 5.44
N MET A 22 -14.89 -26.31 5.97
CA MET A 22 -14.38 -26.26 7.37
C MET A 22 -12.88 -25.90 7.45
N TRP A 23 -12.36 -25.30 6.38
CA TRP A 23 -11.24 -24.38 6.44
C TRP A 23 -11.73 -23.02 6.92
N LEU A 24 -11.99 -22.85 8.22
CA LEU A 24 -12.45 -21.55 8.77
C LEU A 24 -13.66 -20.90 8.03
N GLY A 25 -14.45 -21.67 7.26
CA GLY A 25 -15.87 -21.47 6.98
C GLY A 25 -16.35 -20.19 6.32
N PHE A 26 -15.48 -19.32 5.83
CA PHE A 26 -15.87 -18.22 4.97
C PHE A 26 -15.26 -18.48 3.60
N PRO A 27 -16.04 -18.69 2.52
CA PRO A 27 -15.48 -18.65 1.18
C PRO A 27 -14.81 -17.29 1.01
N ILE A 28 -13.47 -17.31 1.02
CA ILE A 28 -12.64 -16.15 0.68
C ILE A 28 -12.71 -16.08 -0.87
N GLY A 29 -13.80 -15.54 -1.37
CA GLY A 29 -14.06 -15.36 -2.81
C GLY A 29 -14.32 -16.64 -3.63
N THR A 30 -14.34 -16.46 -4.95
CA THR A 30 -14.59 -17.52 -5.96
C THR A 30 -13.31 -18.11 -6.54
N GLY A 31 -12.16 -17.49 -6.31
CA GLY A 31 -10.89 -17.89 -6.90
C GLY A 31 -10.13 -18.91 -6.07
N VAL A 32 -8.88 -19.14 -6.45
CA VAL A 32 -8.00 -20.08 -5.77
C VAL A 32 -7.04 -19.37 -4.83
N VAL A 33 -6.81 -19.99 -3.68
CA VAL A 33 -5.82 -19.53 -2.70
C VAL A 33 -4.47 -20.19 -2.97
N TYR A 34 -3.46 -19.35 -3.13
CA TYR A 34 -2.06 -19.71 -3.21
C TYR A 34 -1.33 -19.24 -1.94
N TRP A 35 -0.39 -20.04 -1.46
CA TRP A 35 0.43 -19.75 -0.28
C TRP A 35 1.87 -19.47 -0.70
N VAL A 36 2.48 -18.46 -0.08
CA VAL A 36 3.89 -18.08 -0.29
C VAL A 36 4.62 -18.06 1.05
N ASP A 37 5.78 -18.71 1.10
CA ASP A 37 6.73 -18.65 2.23
C ASP A 37 8.15 -18.63 1.67
N SER A 38 8.82 -17.48 1.64
CA SER A 38 10.16 -17.35 1.07
C SER A 38 11.23 -18.12 1.84
N ALA A 39 10.98 -18.49 3.11
CA ALA A 39 11.94 -19.19 3.94
C ALA A 39 11.86 -20.72 3.78
N ASN A 40 10.66 -21.27 3.57
CA ASN A 40 10.43 -22.72 3.51
C ASN A 40 9.76 -23.22 2.22
N GLY A 41 9.26 -22.31 1.38
CA GLY A 41 8.56 -22.62 0.15
C GLY A 41 9.47 -23.06 -0.99
N ASN A 42 8.84 -23.57 -2.05
CA ASN A 42 9.51 -23.98 -3.27
C ASN A 42 8.57 -23.77 -4.46
N ASP A 43 9.01 -23.09 -5.52
CA ASP A 43 8.20 -22.85 -6.72
C ASP A 43 7.90 -24.13 -7.52
N GLY A 44 8.50 -25.27 -7.17
CA GLY A 44 8.10 -26.60 -7.62
C GLY A 44 6.91 -27.21 -6.88
N ASN A 45 6.44 -26.60 -5.79
CA ASN A 45 5.24 -27.03 -5.08
C ASN A 45 3.96 -26.66 -5.86
N ASN A 46 2.77 -26.97 -5.30
CA ASN A 46 1.49 -26.58 -5.92
C ASN A 46 0.90 -25.28 -5.33
N GLY A 47 1.45 -24.78 -4.22
CA GLY A 47 1.02 -23.55 -3.55
C GLY A 47 -0.37 -23.61 -2.92
N LYS A 48 -1.10 -24.73 -2.95
CA LYS A 48 -2.48 -24.82 -2.45
C LYS A 48 -2.57 -25.05 -0.94
N ARG A 49 -1.43 -25.20 -0.28
CA ARG A 49 -1.32 -25.45 1.16
C ARG A 49 -0.14 -24.65 1.76
N PRO A 50 -0.22 -24.22 3.03
CA PRO A 50 0.90 -23.58 3.71
C PRO A 50 2.19 -24.42 3.75
N ASP A 51 2.07 -25.74 3.91
CA ASP A 51 3.22 -26.68 3.95
C ASP A 51 3.72 -27.09 2.56
N GLU A 52 3.04 -26.65 1.51
CA GLU A 52 3.43 -26.79 0.09
C GLU A 52 3.42 -25.41 -0.59
N ALA A 53 3.81 -24.37 0.15
CA ALA A 53 3.83 -22.99 -0.35
C ALA A 53 4.85 -22.80 -1.48
N PHE A 54 4.58 -21.83 -2.36
CA PHE A 54 5.57 -21.31 -3.30
C PHE A 54 6.67 -20.52 -2.56
N ALA A 55 7.82 -20.37 -3.20
CA ALA A 55 8.93 -19.59 -2.64
C ALA A 55 8.75 -18.08 -2.90
N THR A 56 8.06 -17.68 -3.97
CA THR A 56 7.93 -16.26 -4.37
C THR A 56 6.50 -15.85 -4.67
N ILE A 57 6.18 -14.58 -4.42
CA ILE A 57 4.93 -13.94 -4.83
C ILE A 57 4.90 -13.84 -6.35
N THR A 58 6.05 -13.55 -6.98
CA THR A 58 6.19 -13.49 -8.43
C THR A 58 5.74 -14.79 -9.08
N PHE A 59 6.18 -15.95 -8.57
CA PHE A 59 5.74 -17.24 -9.09
C PHE A 59 4.25 -17.48 -8.83
N ALA A 60 3.73 -17.16 -7.63
CA ALA A 60 2.32 -17.30 -7.31
C ALA A 60 1.42 -16.53 -8.30
N LEU A 61 1.79 -15.31 -8.69
CA LEU A 61 1.09 -14.52 -9.69
C LEU A 61 1.00 -15.21 -11.07
N THR A 62 2.02 -15.98 -11.46
CA THR A 62 1.98 -16.74 -12.73
C THR A 62 0.96 -17.88 -12.71
N GLN A 63 0.50 -18.27 -11.53
CA GLN A 63 -0.52 -19.31 -11.33
C GLN A 63 -1.93 -18.72 -11.23
N CYS A 64 -2.04 -17.41 -11.04
CA CYS A 64 -3.32 -16.72 -11.01
C CYS A 64 -3.96 -16.68 -12.39
N VAL A 65 -5.29 -16.73 -12.41
CA VAL A 65 -6.12 -16.62 -13.58
C VAL A 65 -6.82 -15.26 -13.56
N ASP A 66 -6.74 -14.57 -14.68
CA ASP A 66 -7.38 -13.28 -14.87
C ASP A 66 -8.88 -13.34 -14.55
N ASN A 67 -9.37 -12.31 -13.83
CA ASN A 67 -10.77 -12.16 -13.47
C ASN A 67 -11.35 -13.30 -12.58
N ASN A 68 -10.50 -14.03 -11.85
CA ASN A 68 -10.92 -15.19 -11.05
C ASN A 68 -11.11 -14.92 -9.55
N ASN A 69 -10.72 -13.74 -9.03
CA ASN A 69 -10.66 -13.43 -7.59
C ASN A 69 -9.70 -14.36 -6.85
N ASP A 70 -8.50 -14.57 -7.38
CA ASP A 70 -7.48 -15.41 -6.76
C ASP A 70 -6.82 -14.69 -5.57
N TYR A 71 -6.37 -15.48 -4.58
CA TYR A 71 -5.71 -14.97 -3.37
C TYR A 71 -4.29 -15.48 -3.29
N ILE A 72 -3.34 -14.61 -2.95
CA ILE A 72 -1.97 -14.94 -2.63
C ILE A 72 -1.76 -14.60 -1.15
N MET A 73 -1.66 -15.63 -0.32
CA MET A 73 -1.51 -15.54 1.13
C MET A 73 -0.04 -15.69 1.48
N VAL A 74 0.59 -14.59 1.90
CA VAL A 74 2.04 -14.53 2.14
C VAL A 74 2.31 -14.73 3.62
N ILE A 75 2.94 -15.85 3.97
CA ILE A 75 3.31 -16.21 5.35
C ILE A 75 4.54 -15.40 5.77
N GLU A 76 5.57 -15.48 4.94
CA GLU A 76 6.81 -14.72 5.06
C GLU A 76 7.34 -14.48 3.67
N ASP A 77 7.79 -13.26 3.46
CA ASP A 77 8.66 -12.89 2.36
C ASP A 77 9.53 -11.75 2.87
N TRP A 78 10.84 -11.89 2.67
CA TRP A 78 11.80 -10.87 3.08
C TRP A 78 12.20 -9.98 1.91
N GLN A 79 12.28 -10.57 0.73
CA GLN A 79 13.10 -10.08 -0.37
C GLN A 79 12.70 -10.77 -1.67
N GLU A 80 12.18 -9.98 -2.61
CA GLU A 80 11.96 -10.39 -4.00
C GLU A 80 13.14 -9.92 -4.85
N ALA A 81 13.65 -10.79 -5.72
CA ALA A 81 14.84 -10.50 -6.52
C ALA A 81 14.60 -9.41 -7.59
N ALA A 82 13.33 -9.11 -7.88
CA ALA A 82 12.88 -8.11 -8.84
C ALA A 82 11.52 -7.55 -8.39
N THR A 83 11.03 -6.54 -9.12
CA THR A 83 9.68 -6.00 -8.95
C THR A 83 8.60 -7.08 -9.13
N ILE A 84 7.67 -7.13 -8.18
CA ILE A 84 6.45 -7.91 -8.28
C ILE A 84 5.50 -7.16 -9.22
N THR A 85 5.34 -7.66 -10.45
CA THR A 85 4.44 -7.04 -11.43
C THR A 85 3.04 -7.63 -11.30
N VAL A 86 2.09 -6.84 -10.80
CA VAL A 86 0.68 -7.22 -10.71
C VAL A 86 0.01 -6.89 -12.05
N ASN A 87 -0.16 -7.91 -12.90
CA ASN A 87 -0.74 -7.80 -14.24
C ASN A 87 -1.75 -8.92 -14.51
N VAL A 88 -2.58 -9.18 -13.50
CA VAL A 88 -3.73 -10.10 -13.52
C VAL A 88 -4.87 -9.38 -12.78
N ASP A 89 -6.05 -9.29 -13.40
CA ASP A 89 -7.21 -8.62 -12.78
C ASP A 89 -7.81 -9.50 -11.67
N ARG A 90 -8.34 -8.86 -10.63
CA ARG A 90 -8.99 -9.51 -9.48
C ARG A 90 -8.06 -10.50 -8.78
N VAL A 91 -6.89 -10.02 -8.36
CA VAL A 91 -5.99 -10.76 -7.48
C VAL A 91 -5.82 -10.01 -6.17
N HIS A 92 -5.87 -10.76 -5.07
CA HIS A 92 -5.70 -10.25 -3.72
C HIS A 92 -4.38 -10.77 -3.16
N ILE A 93 -3.46 -9.88 -2.81
CA ILE A 93 -2.14 -10.22 -2.27
C ILE A 93 -2.11 -9.76 -0.82
N ILE A 94 -2.08 -10.72 0.12
CA ILE A 94 -2.31 -10.49 1.54
C ILE A 94 -1.15 -11.03 2.38
N GLY A 95 -0.46 -10.14 3.10
CA GLY A 95 0.53 -10.49 4.11
C GLY A 95 -0.13 -10.99 5.40
N LEU A 96 0.29 -12.17 5.88
CA LEU A 96 -0.27 -12.82 7.08
C LEU A 96 0.62 -12.75 8.32
N ALA A 97 1.91 -12.48 8.13
CA ALA A 97 2.90 -12.24 9.18
C ALA A 97 2.71 -13.13 10.44
N ASN A 98 2.67 -12.51 11.63
CA ASN A 98 2.64 -13.15 12.94
C ASN A 98 1.41 -14.06 13.19
N TYR A 99 0.40 -14.11 12.31
CA TYR A 99 -0.73 -15.02 12.49
C TYR A 99 -0.32 -16.50 12.43
N LEU A 100 0.67 -16.84 11.59
CA LEU A 100 1.12 -18.23 11.39
C LEU A 100 2.49 -18.54 11.99
N ARG A 101 3.20 -17.52 12.50
CA ARG A 101 4.51 -17.68 13.16
C ARG A 101 4.53 -17.01 14.53
N PRO A 102 4.06 -17.70 15.58
CA PRO A 102 4.06 -17.17 16.94
C PRO A 102 5.49 -17.05 17.48
N ASN A 103 6.21 -16.00 17.09
CA ASN A 103 7.50 -15.54 17.61
C ASN A 103 8.12 -14.40 16.79
N THR A 104 7.52 -13.97 15.67
CA THR A 104 7.99 -12.79 14.95
C THR A 104 7.41 -11.55 15.63
N ASN A 105 8.27 -10.61 16.04
CA ASN A 105 7.82 -9.35 16.65
C ASN A 105 7.25 -8.36 15.60
N ASN A 106 7.06 -8.80 14.35
CA ASN A 106 6.57 -7.96 13.27
C ASN A 106 5.15 -8.40 12.87
N PRO A 107 4.13 -7.55 13.04
CA PRO A 107 2.77 -7.85 12.61
C PRO A 107 2.58 -7.80 11.08
N PHE A 108 3.63 -7.47 10.31
CA PHE A 108 3.58 -7.35 8.85
C PHE A 108 4.61 -8.24 8.16
N VAL A 109 4.33 -8.62 6.91
CA VAL A 109 5.30 -9.28 6.02
C VAL A 109 6.23 -8.20 5.47
N GLY A 110 7.53 -8.32 5.72
CA GLY A 110 8.51 -7.28 5.39
C GLY A 110 9.15 -7.47 4.03
N LEU A 111 8.74 -6.70 3.02
CA LEU A 111 9.28 -6.74 1.66
C LEU A 111 10.28 -5.61 1.42
N ASN A 112 11.48 -5.96 0.96
CA ASN A 112 12.55 -5.00 0.67
C ASN A 112 13.17 -5.26 -0.71
N SER A 113 13.60 -4.20 -1.40
CA SER A 113 14.40 -4.35 -2.62
C SER A 113 15.83 -4.76 -2.23
N VAL A 114 16.31 -5.89 -2.77
CA VAL A 114 17.50 -6.58 -2.22
C VAL A 114 18.81 -5.92 -2.65
N THR A 115 18.84 -5.30 -3.82
CA THR A 115 20.11 -4.90 -4.47
C THR A 115 19.96 -3.81 -5.53
N ASN A 116 18.74 -3.59 -6.02
CA ASN A 116 18.49 -2.72 -7.15
C ASN A 116 17.44 -1.67 -6.76
N ASP A 117 17.51 -0.56 -7.49
CA ASP A 117 16.61 0.55 -7.38
C ASP A 117 15.32 0.24 -8.16
N PHE A 118 14.32 -0.33 -7.48
CA PHE A 118 13.04 -0.73 -8.08
C PHE A 118 11.90 -0.66 -7.06
N PRO A 119 10.63 -0.57 -7.50
CA PRO A 119 9.48 -0.64 -6.60
C PRO A 119 9.15 -2.08 -6.22
N ILE A 120 8.68 -2.32 -5.00
CA ILE A 120 8.31 -3.69 -4.57
C ILE A 120 7.18 -4.21 -5.44
N PHE A 121 6.10 -3.43 -5.57
CA PHE A 121 5.00 -3.73 -6.47
C PHE A 121 4.92 -2.71 -7.59
N THR A 122 4.72 -3.22 -8.81
CA THR A 122 4.24 -2.42 -9.92
C THR A 122 2.87 -2.94 -10.35
N VAL A 123 1.86 -2.08 -10.34
CA VAL A 123 0.52 -2.41 -10.86
C VAL A 123 0.46 -2.03 -12.33
N GLY A 124 0.31 -3.02 -13.20
CA GLY A 124 0.22 -2.85 -14.65
C GLY A 124 -1.19 -2.48 -15.14
N SER A 125 -1.36 -2.42 -16.46
CA SER A 125 -2.64 -2.11 -17.09
C SER A 125 -3.71 -3.18 -16.88
N LEU A 126 -3.32 -4.43 -16.62
CA LEU A 126 -4.21 -5.54 -16.26
C LEU A 126 -4.21 -5.79 -14.75
N GLY A 127 -3.95 -4.77 -13.94
CA GLY A 127 -3.96 -4.85 -12.48
C GLY A 127 -5.23 -4.24 -11.87
N ALA A 128 -6.39 -4.42 -12.52
CA ALA A 128 -7.64 -3.87 -12.03
C ALA A 128 -8.30 -4.78 -10.98
N TYR A 129 -9.07 -4.17 -10.07
CA TYR A 129 -9.76 -4.87 -8.99
C TYR A 129 -8.83 -5.67 -8.07
N CYS A 130 -7.58 -5.22 -7.94
CA CYS A 130 -6.58 -5.88 -7.12
C CYS A 130 -6.55 -5.32 -5.71
N GLU A 131 -6.09 -6.14 -4.77
CA GLU A 131 -5.88 -5.79 -3.37
C GLU A 131 -4.44 -6.07 -2.95
N ILE A 132 -3.82 -5.13 -2.23
CA ILE A 132 -2.49 -5.30 -1.65
C ILE A 132 -2.55 -4.87 -0.17
N ALA A 133 -2.37 -5.81 0.74
CA ALA A 133 -2.54 -5.55 2.18
C ALA A 133 -1.62 -6.35 3.10
N GLY A 134 -1.39 -5.83 4.31
CA GLY A 134 -0.68 -6.55 5.37
C GLY A 134 0.85 -6.58 5.23
N PHE A 135 1.43 -5.67 4.44
CA PHE A 135 2.87 -5.61 4.21
C PHE A 135 3.54 -4.46 4.93
N MET A 136 4.84 -4.64 5.17
CA MET A 136 5.77 -3.59 5.52
C MET A 136 6.75 -3.45 4.35
N ILE A 137 6.70 -2.31 3.65
CA ILE A 137 7.23 -2.15 2.29
C ILE A 137 8.34 -1.08 2.26
N GLY A 138 9.46 -1.42 1.61
CA GLY A 138 10.57 -0.50 1.31
C GLY A 138 11.05 -0.61 -0.14
N GLY A 139 10.66 0.35 -0.97
CA GLY A 139 11.13 0.48 -2.36
C GLY A 139 12.60 0.94 -2.49
N GLY A 140 13.07 0.99 -3.74
CA GLY A 140 14.38 1.54 -4.11
C GLY A 140 14.54 3.04 -3.88
N ALA A 141 15.77 3.54 -3.94
CA ALA A 141 16.08 4.96 -3.69
C ALA A 141 15.33 5.97 -4.58
N ASN A 142 15.03 5.60 -5.82
CA ASN A 142 14.28 6.41 -6.78
C ASN A 142 12.89 5.84 -7.08
N HIS A 143 12.42 4.90 -6.27
CA HIS A 143 11.15 4.22 -6.47
C HIS A 143 10.28 4.22 -5.22
N ALA A 144 8.96 4.18 -5.41
CA ALA A 144 8.02 4.01 -4.33
C ALA A 144 7.98 2.56 -3.83
N GLY A 145 7.31 2.34 -2.70
CA GLY A 145 6.98 0.98 -2.26
C GLY A 145 6.04 0.27 -3.26
N ILE A 146 5.00 0.99 -3.68
CA ILE A 146 4.04 0.55 -4.71
C ILE A 146 3.97 1.62 -5.79
N GLU A 147 4.12 1.22 -7.05
CA GLU A 147 4.07 2.11 -8.21
C GLU A 147 3.00 1.69 -9.22
N ASN A 148 2.35 2.69 -9.79
CA ASN A 148 1.70 2.59 -11.09
C ASN A 148 2.41 3.57 -12.04
N PRO A 149 3.49 3.12 -12.72
CA PRO A 149 4.27 3.99 -13.61
C PRO A 149 3.62 4.15 -14.99
N ALA A 150 2.63 3.33 -15.32
CA ALA A 150 1.90 3.37 -16.58
C ALA A 150 0.61 2.54 -16.50
N GLY A 151 -0.28 2.74 -17.48
CA GLY A 151 -1.55 2.02 -17.58
C GLY A 151 -2.70 2.80 -16.96
N THR A 152 -3.84 2.11 -16.80
CA THR A 152 -5.07 2.71 -16.26
C THR A 152 -5.72 1.73 -15.28
N PRO A 153 -5.01 1.28 -14.22
CA PRO A 153 -5.60 0.33 -13.29
C PRO A 153 -6.87 0.95 -12.68
N SER A 154 -7.91 0.15 -12.54
CA SER A 154 -9.14 0.59 -11.90
C SER A 154 -9.43 -0.25 -10.67
N SER A 155 -10.02 0.34 -9.65
CA SER A 155 -10.49 -0.39 -8.46
C SER A 155 -9.38 -1.08 -7.67
N LEU A 156 -8.21 -0.44 -7.56
CA LEU A 156 -7.10 -0.92 -6.73
C LEU A 156 -7.35 -0.57 -5.26
N HIS A 157 -7.18 -1.53 -4.36
CA HIS A 157 -7.31 -1.35 -2.92
C HIS A 157 -5.98 -1.62 -2.22
N ILE A 158 -5.41 -0.59 -1.61
CA ILE A 158 -4.15 -0.67 -0.86
C ILE A 158 -4.46 -0.34 0.60
N HIS A 159 -4.32 -1.32 1.50
CA HIS A 159 -4.67 -1.09 2.90
C HIS A 159 -3.86 -1.89 3.91
N ASP A 160 -3.84 -1.39 5.15
CA ASP A 160 -3.17 -2.06 6.27
C ASP A 160 -1.69 -2.35 5.98
N ASN A 161 -1.01 -1.47 5.22
CA ASN A 161 0.42 -1.55 4.96
C ASN A 161 1.21 -0.52 5.77
N VAL A 162 2.50 -0.78 5.96
CA VAL A 162 3.47 0.16 6.52
C VAL A 162 4.53 0.47 5.48
N PHE A 163 4.58 1.72 5.03
CA PHE A 163 5.58 2.23 4.08
C PHE A 163 6.72 2.93 4.79
N GLY A 164 7.90 2.89 4.17
CA GLY A 164 9.10 3.50 4.72
C GLY A 164 9.81 2.58 5.69
N HIS A 165 9.85 1.28 5.38
CA HIS A 165 10.62 0.31 6.14
C HIS A 165 11.52 -0.51 5.21
N SER A 166 12.83 -0.44 5.42
CA SER A 166 13.84 -1.17 4.63
C SER A 166 14.90 -1.73 5.54
N PHE A 167 14.90 -3.06 5.73
CA PHE A 167 15.95 -3.72 6.51
C PHE A 167 17.32 -3.67 5.82
N SER A 168 17.37 -3.29 4.53
CA SER A 168 18.55 -3.33 3.67
C SER A 168 18.71 -2.03 2.86
N GLY A 169 19.22 -0.97 3.50
CA GLY A 169 19.95 0.14 2.86
C GLY A 169 19.20 1.09 1.92
N ASN A 170 18.07 0.67 1.33
CA ASN A 170 17.32 1.46 0.36
C ASN A 170 16.26 2.31 1.06
N THR A 171 16.09 3.55 0.60
CA THR A 171 15.14 4.51 1.16
C THR A 171 14.12 4.87 0.08
N PRO A 172 12.89 4.35 0.12
CA PRO A 172 11.90 4.62 -0.93
C PRO A 172 11.76 6.12 -1.18
N GLN A 173 11.59 6.49 -2.44
CA GLN A 173 11.31 7.86 -2.79
C GLN A 173 9.95 8.28 -2.23
N ASP A 174 8.90 7.54 -2.59
CA ASP A 174 7.54 7.74 -2.09
C ASP A 174 7.03 6.47 -1.38
N GLY A 175 5.94 6.57 -0.60
CA GLY A 175 5.23 5.37 -0.16
C GLY A 175 4.50 4.71 -1.32
N ILE A 176 3.60 5.47 -1.93
CA ILE A 176 2.82 5.08 -3.12
C ILE A 176 3.00 6.15 -4.19
N PHE A 177 3.25 5.72 -5.43
CA PHE A 177 3.34 6.61 -6.59
C PHE A 177 2.36 6.17 -7.68
N ILE A 178 1.52 7.10 -8.13
CA ILE A 178 0.54 6.90 -9.20
C ILE A 178 0.84 7.90 -10.31
N ASP A 179 1.19 7.43 -11.52
CA ASP A 179 1.55 8.31 -12.63
C ASP A 179 0.32 8.79 -13.41
N ILE A 180 -0.43 7.86 -14.00
CA ILE A 180 -1.49 8.18 -14.98
C ILE A 180 -2.73 7.30 -14.85
N ASN A 181 -3.91 7.93 -14.99
CA ASN A 181 -5.23 7.33 -15.28
C ASN A 181 -5.69 6.16 -14.41
N ALA A 182 -5.22 6.11 -13.16
CA ALA A 182 -5.75 5.18 -12.18
C ALA A 182 -7.11 5.68 -11.65
N THR A 183 -8.13 4.83 -11.67
CA THR A 183 -9.49 5.19 -11.26
C THR A 183 -10.00 4.26 -10.17
N ASN A 184 -10.98 4.71 -9.37
CA ASN A 184 -11.54 3.97 -8.25
C ASN A 184 -10.48 3.45 -7.25
N ILE A 185 -9.41 4.23 -7.03
CA ILE A 185 -8.31 3.80 -6.15
C ILE A 185 -8.69 4.07 -4.70
N ARG A 186 -8.58 3.04 -3.85
CA ARG A 186 -8.79 3.13 -2.41
C ARG A 186 -7.48 2.88 -1.67
N ILE A 187 -7.05 3.86 -0.91
CA ILE A 187 -5.85 3.78 -0.06
C ILE A 187 -6.27 4.06 1.37
N GLU A 188 -6.27 3.03 2.23
CA GLU A 188 -6.76 3.20 3.61
C GLU A 188 -5.98 2.47 4.68
N ASN A 189 -6.03 2.97 5.92
CA ASN A 189 -5.43 2.34 7.09
C ASN A 189 -3.92 2.06 6.96
N ASN A 190 -3.22 2.75 6.05
CA ASN A 190 -1.78 2.58 5.88
C ASN A 190 -1.01 3.53 6.81
N VAL A 191 0.23 3.17 7.11
CA VAL A 191 1.17 3.99 7.87
C VAL A 191 2.37 4.34 6.99
N PHE A 192 2.73 5.61 6.90
CA PHE A 192 3.86 6.12 6.12
C PHE A 192 4.92 6.71 7.05
N LEU A 193 6.16 6.24 6.97
CA LEU A 193 7.25 6.62 7.88
C LEU A 193 8.37 7.38 7.15
N GLY A 194 8.70 8.60 7.62
CA GLY A 194 9.74 9.45 7.02
C GLY A 194 10.96 9.76 7.88
N THR A 195 10.90 9.57 9.21
CA THR A 195 12.09 9.70 10.07
C THR A 195 12.58 8.39 10.65
N PRO A 196 13.91 8.17 10.71
CA PRO A 196 14.49 6.89 11.02
C PRO A 196 14.60 6.70 12.53
N HIS A 197 13.71 5.91 13.11
CA HIS A 197 14.11 5.03 14.20
C HIS A 197 14.55 3.64 13.69
N GLY A 198 14.97 3.57 12.42
CA GLY A 198 16.19 2.83 12.12
C GLY A 198 16.18 1.79 11.01
N LYS A 199 15.37 1.89 9.93
CA LYS A 199 15.58 1.12 8.68
C LYS A 199 14.50 1.45 7.62
N GLY A 200 14.90 2.07 6.51
CA GLY A 200 14.03 2.64 5.46
C GLY A 200 13.32 3.90 5.92
N VAL A 201 13.25 4.90 5.04
CA VAL A 201 12.43 6.10 5.22
C VAL A 201 11.93 6.51 3.85
N ILE A 202 10.70 6.99 3.79
CA ILE A 202 10.23 7.73 2.62
C ILE A 202 11.02 9.04 2.55
N THR A 203 11.62 9.33 1.41
CA THR A 203 12.51 10.49 1.22
C THR A 203 11.87 11.67 0.52
N ARG A 204 10.68 11.48 -0.07
CA ARG A 204 9.89 12.51 -0.73
C ARG A 204 8.45 12.51 -0.18
N ASP A 205 7.50 11.85 -0.84
CA ASP A 205 6.08 12.01 -0.51
C ASP A 205 5.46 10.71 0.05
N GLY A 206 4.44 10.83 0.89
CA GLY A 206 3.72 9.65 1.39
C GLY A 206 2.98 8.94 0.25
N ILE A 207 2.04 9.68 -0.34
CA ILE A 207 1.32 9.32 -1.55
C ILE A 207 1.54 10.44 -2.56
N ARG A 208 2.02 10.08 -3.74
CA ARG A 208 2.25 11.01 -4.85
C ARG A 208 1.40 10.63 -6.05
N TRP A 209 0.62 11.60 -6.52
CA TRP A 209 -0.04 11.54 -7.81
C TRP A 209 0.70 12.46 -8.78
N ALA A 210 1.32 11.87 -9.80
CA ALA A 210 2.15 12.58 -10.75
C ALA A 210 1.33 13.16 -11.91
N THR A 211 2.04 13.61 -12.94
CA THR A 211 1.47 14.46 -13.97
C THR A 211 0.84 13.68 -15.11
N GLY A 212 -0.46 13.88 -15.33
CA GLY A 212 -1.17 13.36 -16.49
C GLY A 212 -2.25 12.33 -16.18
N GLY A 213 -2.47 11.97 -14.90
CA GLY A 213 -3.57 11.10 -14.53
C GLY A 213 -4.87 11.82 -14.23
N ASP A 214 -5.97 11.13 -14.51
CA ASP A 214 -7.33 11.47 -14.10
C ASP A 214 -7.71 10.64 -12.86
N PRO A 215 -7.33 11.06 -11.62
CA PRO A 215 -7.82 10.43 -10.40
C PRO A 215 -9.35 10.53 -10.32
N LEU A 216 -10.08 9.52 -10.77
CA LEU A 216 -11.54 9.49 -10.69
C LEU A 216 -12.01 8.55 -9.58
N ASN A 217 -12.99 9.00 -8.79
CA ASN A 217 -13.83 8.17 -7.90
C ASN A 217 -13.08 7.33 -6.84
N GLY A 218 -12.03 7.87 -6.24
CA GLY A 218 -11.21 7.17 -5.24
C GLY A 218 -11.35 7.70 -3.81
N ASN A 219 -10.72 7.00 -2.87
CA ASN A 219 -10.67 7.39 -1.46
C ASN A 219 -9.26 7.22 -0.92
N ILE A 220 -8.74 8.25 -0.27
CA ILE A 220 -7.54 8.16 0.57
C ILE A 220 -7.99 8.46 2.00
N GLU A 221 -8.11 7.42 2.82
CA GLU A 221 -8.73 7.57 4.14
C GLU A 221 -8.07 6.84 5.30
N ASN A 222 -8.18 7.40 6.51
CA ASN A 222 -7.68 6.79 7.76
C ASN A 222 -6.19 6.41 7.73
N ASN A 223 -5.39 7.03 6.86
CA ASN A 223 -3.95 6.78 6.81
C ASN A 223 -3.21 7.62 7.86
N GLN A 224 -2.04 7.14 8.30
CA GLN A 224 -1.16 7.84 9.23
C GLN A 224 0.17 8.19 8.54
N PHE A 225 0.52 9.46 8.50
CA PHE A 225 1.76 9.95 7.92
C PHE A 225 2.66 10.49 9.03
N LYS A 226 3.88 9.96 9.17
CA LYS A 226 4.75 10.22 10.32
C LYS A 226 6.10 10.76 9.89
N ALA A 227 6.26 12.07 10.09
CA ALA A 227 7.48 12.84 9.88
C ALA A 227 8.07 12.62 8.48
N LEU A 228 7.23 12.78 7.45
CA LEU A 228 7.68 12.74 6.07
C LEU A 228 8.51 13.99 5.74
N PRO A 229 9.60 13.85 4.96
CA PRO A 229 10.42 14.99 4.55
C PRO A 229 9.78 15.84 3.44
N GLY A 230 8.90 15.27 2.63
CA GLY A 230 8.09 16.00 1.64
C GLY A 230 6.61 16.05 2.03
N VAL A 231 5.73 16.05 1.03
CA VAL A 231 4.29 16.21 1.23
C VAL A 231 3.65 14.85 1.52
N ALA A 232 2.78 14.77 2.53
CA ALA A 232 2.15 13.51 2.88
C ALA A 232 1.21 12.99 1.77
N ILE A 233 0.32 13.84 1.24
CA ILE A 233 -0.49 13.53 0.06
C ILE A 233 -0.29 14.64 -0.97
N ASN A 234 0.41 14.31 -2.06
CA ASN A 234 0.86 15.28 -3.05
C ASN A 234 0.24 15.01 -4.43
N PHE A 235 -0.64 15.89 -4.88
CA PHE A 235 -1.11 15.89 -6.26
C PHE A 235 -0.41 17.02 -7.03
N VAL A 236 0.56 16.67 -7.88
CA VAL A 236 1.55 17.65 -8.37
C VAL A 236 1.03 18.49 -9.53
N SER A 237 0.36 17.87 -10.52
CA SER A 237 -0.48 18.53 -11.52
C SER A 237 -1.11 17.48 -12.45
N SER A 238 -2.42 17.28 -12.39
CA SER A 238 -3.14 16.36 -13.27
C SER A 238 -3.58 17.06 -14.57
N ALA A 239 -4.16 16.33 -15.52
CA ALA A 239 -4.82 16.97 -16.66
C ALA A 239 -5.97 17.89 -16.18
N ALA A 240 -6.47 18.81 -17.00
CA ALA A 240 -7.61 19.65 -16.61
C ALA A 240 -8.85 18.78 -16.29
N ASP A 241 -9.67 19.21 -15.32
CA ASP A 241 -10.94 18.58 -14.92
C ASP A 241 -10.80 17.17 -14.31
N THR A 242 -9.69 16.93 -13.64
CA THR A 242 -9.37 15.66 -13.01
C THR A 242 -9.64 15.70 -11.51
N GLY A 243 -10.35 14.71 -11.00
CA GLY A 243 -11.09 14.93 -9.76
C GLY A 243 -11.98 13.79 -9.27
N GLY A 244 -12.52 13.97 -8.06
CA GLY A 244 -13.44 12.99 -7.48
C GLY A 244 -12.76 11.98 -6.56
N ILE A 245 -11.54 12.28 -6.08
CA ILE A 245 -10.98 11.58 -4.92
C ILE A 245 -11.41 12.29 -3.64
N SER A 246 -11.85 11.48 -2.68
CA SER A 246 -12.11 11.93 -1.31
C SER A 246 -10.88 11.69 -0.42
N LEU A 247 -10.38 12.73 0.24
CA LEU A 247 -9.31 12.69 1.22
C LEU A 247 -9.91 12.83 2.62
N LEU A 248 -10.05 11.72 3.35
CA LEU A 248 -10.89 11.67 4.55
C LEU A 248 -10.14 11.16 5.77
N ARG A 249 -10.25 11.83 6.92
CA ARG A 249 -9.82 11.29 8.23
C ARG A 249 -8.35 10.84 8.29
N ASN A 250 -7.49 11.41 7.45
CA ASN A 250 -6.06 11.12 7.51
C ASN A 250 -5.42 11.86 8.67
N THR A 251 -4.44 11.23 9.30
CA THR A 251 -3.67 11.83 10.40
C THR A 251 -2.25 12.09 9.93
N PHE A 252 -1.79 13.33 10.10
CA PHE A 252 -0.46 13.75 9.69
C PHE A 252 0.35 14.20 10.90
N ASN A 253 1.57 13.72 11.02
CA ASN A 253 2.59 14.25 11.90
C ASN A 253 3.67 14.83 10.98
N ILE A 254 3.71 16.16 10.84
CA ILE A 254 4.53 16.88 9.85
C ILE A 254 5.53 17.83 10.51
N LEU A 255 6.49 18.31 9.72
CA LEU A 255 7.62 19.12 10.18
C LEU A 255 7.32 20.64 10.27
N ASP A 256 6.25 21.12 9.63
CA ASP A 256 5.83 22.52 9.58
C ASP A 256 6.89 23.47 8.99
N THR A 257 7.46 23.09 7.85
CA THR A 257 8.48 23.88 7.13
C THR A 257 7.91 24.69 5.95
N ALA A 258 6.76 24.27 5.41
CA ALA A 258 6.07 24.95 4.31
C ALA A 258 4.54 24.73 4.33
N ASP A 259 3.82 25.59 3.62
CA ASP A 259 2.39 25.38 3.36
C ASP A 259 2.16 24.14 2.50
N GLY A 260 1.14 23.34 2.85
CA GLY A 260 0.72 22.17 2.07
C GLY A 260 1.45 20.87 2.37
N GLU A 261 2.25 20.81 3.43
CA GLU A 261 3.00 19.60 3.80
C GLU A 261 2.13 18.38 4.14
N ALA A 262 0.88 18.59 4.61
CA ALA A 262 -0.05 17.48 4.78
C ALA A 262 -0.73 17.13 3.47
N ILE A 263 -1.38 18.10 2.84
CA ILE A 263 -2.08 17.92 1.56
C ILE A 263 -1.75 19.10 0.66
N THR A 264 -1.23 18.79 -0.52
CA THR A 264 -1.11 19.75 -1.62
C THR A 264 -1.95 19.28 -2.80
N LEU A 265 -2.90 20.12 -3.21
CA LEU A 265 -3.68 19.96 -4.43
C LEU A 265 -3.09 20.85 -5.53
N GLY A 266 -2.69 20.22 -6.64
CA GLY A 266 -2.22 20.89 -7.85
C GLY A 266 -3.31 21.73 -8.52
N ALA A 267 -2.89 22.74 -9.28
CA ALA A 267 -3.75 23.81 -9.80
C ALA A 267 -4.86 23.36 -10.77
N THR A 268 -4.76 22.16 -11.33
CA THR A 268 -5.69 21.63 -12.34
C THR A 268 -6.71 20.64 -11.79
N LEU A 269 -6.60 20.27 -10.52
CA LEU A 269 -7.54 19.36 -9.88
C LEU A 269 -8.90 20.02 -9.70
N ALA A 270 -9.98 19.25 -9.67
CA ALA A 270 -11.32 19.72 -9.38
C ALA A 270 -12.12 18.63 -8.66
N GLY A 271 -13.25 18.96 -8.04
CA GLY A 271 -14.17 17.97 -7.49
C GLY A 271 -13.57 17.06 -6.41
N MET A 272 -12.49 17.48 -5.76
CA MET A 272 -11.92 16.76 -4.63
C MET A 272 -12.74 17.06 -3.38
N LEU A 273 -12.97 16.06 -2.53
CA LEU A 273 -13.55 16.27 -1.20
C LEU A 273 -12.44 16.12 -0.15
N VAL A 274 -12.14 17.16 0.61
CA VAL A 274 -11.12 17.12 1.67
C VAL A 274 -11.76 17.41 3.02
N ASP A 275 -11.98 16.38 3.84
CA ASP A 275 -12.72 16.52 5.10
C ASP A 275 -12.15 15.66 6.24
N GLN A 276 -12.30 16.16 7.46
CA GLN A 276 -11.91 15.51 8.72
C GLN A 276 -10.44 15.09 8.82
N ASN A 277 -9.55 15.67 8.01
CA ASN A 277 -8.14 15.37 8.13
C ASN A 277 -7.53 16.15 9.30
N HIS A 278 -6.51 15.58 9.93
CA HIS A 278 -5.91 16.13 11.14
C HIS A 278 -4.39 16.17 11.04
N ALA A 279 -3.84 17.36 10.84
CA ALA A 279 -2.42 17.62 10.94
C ALA A 279 -2.04 17.97 12.38
N MET A 280 -1.20 17.13 12.99
CA MET A 280 -0.62 17.28 14.31
C MET A 280 0.86 17.66 14.21
N TYR A 281 1.30 18.51 15.13
CA TYR A 281 2.69 18.92 15.19
C TYR A 281 3.58 17.70 15.49
N GLY A 282 4.72 17.61 14.82
CA GLY A 282 5.74 16.65 15.18
C GLY A 282 6.44 16.98 16.49
N ASN A 283 7.27 16.04 16.94
CA ASN A 283 7.82 15.97 18.31
C ASN A 283 8.68 17.17 18.77
N ALA A 284 8.84 18.23 17.97
CA ALA A 284 9.86 19.26 18.18
C ALA A 284 9.37 20.73 18.17
N GLN A 285 8.09 21.04 17.90
CA GLN A 285 7.64 22.43 17.76
C GLN A 285 6.43 22.82 18.63
N VAL A 286 6.41 24.10 19.03
CA VAL A 286 5.46 24.69 20.00
C VAL A 286 4.21 25.29 19.31
N GLY A 287 3.81 24.75 18.17
CA GLY A 287 2.68 25.22 17.36
C GLY A 287 3.01 25.31 15.88
N TYR A 288 1.97 25.44 15.05
CA TYR A 288 2.09 25.55 13.60
C TYR A 288 2.28 27.00 13.13
N GLY A 289 3.37 27.25 12.42
CA GLY A 289 3.60 28.49 11.67
C GLY A 289 2.95 28.48 10.29
N GLN A 290 2.92 27.33 9.61
CA GLN A 290 2.39 27.19 8.25
C GLN A 290 1.00 26.56 8.26
N ASN A 291 0.31 26.65 7.12
CA ASN A 291 -0.93 25.93 6.89
C ASN A 291 -0.60 24.53 6.31
N PRO A 292 -0.96 23.43 6.98
CA PRO A 292 -0.71 22.08 6.49
C PRO A 292 -1.42 21.77 5.16
N TYR A 293 -2.44 22.54 4.80
CA TYR A 293 -3.28 22.30 3.63
C TYR A 293 -3.16 23.42 2.61
N ARG A 294 -2.87 23.04 1.36
CA ARG A 294 -2.68 23.97 0.26
C ARG A 294 -3.48 23.53 -0.97
N ASP A 295 -4.18 24.50 -1.53
CA ASP A 295 -4.88 24.40 -2.81
C ASP A 295 -4.29 25.45 -3.77
N LEU A 296 -3.65 25.00 -4.85
CA LEU A 296 -3.00 25.88 -5.84
C LEU A 296 -4.00 26.50 -6.84
N ASN A 297 -5.16 26.93 -6.31
CA ASN A 297 -6.25 27.61 -7.02
C ASN A 297 -7.01 26.71 -8.01
N ALA A 298 -7.41 25.54 -7.54
CA ALA A 298 -8.48 24.76 -8.15
C ALA A 298 -9.85 25.33 -7.71
N PRO A 299 -10.62 26.00 -8.60
CA PRO A 299 -11.85 26.69 -8.20
C PRO A 299 -13.00 25.77 -7.74
N ASN A 300 -12.82 24.46 -7.77
CA ASN A 300 -13.91 23.48 -7.68
C ASN A 300 -13.64 22.33 -6.68
N ASN A 301 -12.72 22.50 -5.72
CA ASN A 301 -12.53 21.52 -4.65
C ASN A 301 -13.41 21.84 -3.44
N ASP A 302 -14.01 20.81 -2.86
CA ASP A 302 -14.85 20.89 -1.68
C ASP A 302 -14.00 20.65 -0.42
N TRP A 303 -13.79 21.71 0.35
CA TRP A 303 -13.08 21.66 1.62
C TRP A 303 -14.09 21.63 2.78
N GLY A 304 -14.08 20.51 3.51
CA GLY A 304 -14.81 20.33 4.76
C GLY A 304 -14.00 20.77 5.98
N VAL A 305 -14.35 20.21 7.14
CA VAL A 305 -13.71 20.55 8.41
C VAL A 305 -12.38 19.81 8.55
N ASN A 306 -11.27 20.50 8.40
CA ASN A 306 -9.94 19.96 8.62
C ASN A 306 -9.28 20.60 9.85
N TYR A 307 -8.26 19.95 10.41
CA TYR A 307 -7.69 20.32 11.71
C TYR A 307 -6.18 20.54 11.62
N ARG A 308 -5.73 21.65 12.21
CA ARG A 308 -4.32 21.95 12.49
C ARG A 308 -4.14 21.97 14.01
N GLY A 309 -3.58 20.89 14.54
CA GLY A 309 -3.72 20.55 15.95
C GLY A 309 -5.20 20.52 16.33
N ASN A 310 -5.58 21.17 17.42
CA ASN A 310 -6.98 21.20 17.86
C ASN A 310 -7.83 22.31 17.21
N THR A 311 -7.32 22.99 16.18
CA THR A 311 -7.96 24.15 15.56
C THR A 311 -8.50 23.81 14.18
N VAL A 312 -9.74 24.24 13.89
CA VAL A 312 -10.33 24.10 12.55
C VAL A 312 -9.61 25.02 11.55
N ILE A 313 -9.20 24.38 10.47
CA ILE A 313 -8.39 24.73 9.31
C ILE A 313 -9.07 24.95 7.96
N GLU A 314 -9.11 26.14 7.37
CA GLU A 314 -9.34 26.28 5.91
C GLU A 314 -8.01 26.15 5.15
N PRO A 315 -7.99 25.68 3.89
CA PRO A 315 -6.76 25.62 3.10
C PRO A 315 -6.24 27.03 2.75
N VAL A 316 -4.95 27.13 2.44
CA VAL A 316 -4.44 28.30 1.70
C VAL A 316 -4.81 28.13 0.24
N ILE A 317 -5.57 29.07 -0.29
CA ILE A 317 -5.88 29.18 -1.72
C ILE A 317 -4.87 30.16 -2.35
N VAL A 318 -4.04 29.69 -3.29
CA VAL A 318 -2.97 30.48 -3.94
C VAL A 318 -3.22 30.65 -5.42
#